data_AF-A0A7K3Z5S3-F1
#
_entry.id   AF-A0A7K3Z5S3-F1
#
_cell.length_a   1.000
_cell.length_b   1.000
_cell.length_c   1.000
_cell.angle_alpha   90.00
_cell.angle_beta   90.00
_cell.angle_gamma   90.00
#
_symmetry.space_group_name_H-M   'P 1'
#
loop_
_entity.id
_entity.type
_entity.pdbx_description
1 polymer ?
#
loop_
_entity_poly.entity_id
_entity_poly.type
_entity_poly.pdbx_seq_one_letter_code
_entity_poly.pdbx_strand_id
1 'polypeptide(L)'
;MKPVVKLYWTRVVMGIIAGVITAIIATFFDPTTLTTLINSITIALLVYFVSYYILKPMFKDKIEKQSKILSTGIGIYFFAWLAFFVLFYTIIQAVTMA
;
A
#
# COMPACT_ATOMS: atom_id res chain seq x y z
N MET A 1 19.39 7.83 9.57
CA MET A 1 18.28 8.59 8.93
C MET A 1 17.34 9.12 10.01
N LYS A 2 16.73 10.30 9.81
CA LYS A 2 15.71 10.84 10.74
C LYS A 2 14.52 9.85 10.85
N PRO A 3 13.90 9.66 12.03
CA PRO A 3 12.80 8.70 12.23
C PRO A 3 11.64 8.88 11.24
N VAL A 4 11.30 10.13 10.91
CA VAL A 4 10.26 10.50 9.93
C VAL A 4 10.60 10.02 8.52
N VAL A 5 11.88 10.10 8.12
CA VAL A 5 12.33 9.62 6.80
C VAL A 5 12.31 8.09 6.75
N LYS A 6 12.69 7.42 7.86
CA LYS A 6 12.57 5.97 7.95
C LYS A 6 11.10 5.53 7.81
N LEU A 7 10.18 6.20 8.49
CA LEU A 7 8.73 5.97 8.37
C LEU A 7 8.25 6.15 6.93
N TYR A 8 8.69 7.20 6.23
CA TYR A 8 8.36 7.44 4.83
C TYR A 8 8.76 6.25 3.93
N TRP A 9 10.00 5.77 4.03
CA TRP A 9 10.44 4.63 3.23
C TRP A 9 9.75 3.32 3.62
N THR A 10 9.41 3.13 4.90
CA THR A 10 8.57 1.99 5.31
C THR A 10 7.19 2.06 4.65
N ARG A 11 6.60 3.25 4.53
CA ARG A 11 5.32 3.45 3.80
C ARG A 11 5.44 3.13 2.32
N VAL A 12 6.57 3.45 1.67
CA VAL A 12 6.84 3.05 0.27
C VAL A 12 6.80 1.53 0.14
N VAL A 13 7.59 0.81 0.96
CA VAL A 13 7.66 -0.66 0.91
C VAL A 13 6.29 -1.30 1.17
N MET A 14 5.53 -0.78 2.12
CA MET A 14 4.18 -1.28 2.38
C MET A 14 3.19 -0.99 1.25
N GLY A 15 3.32 0.15 0.57
CA GLY A 15 2.53 0.46 -0.62
C GLY A 15 2.84 -0.53 -1.75
N ILE A 16 4.11 -0.86 -1.97
CA ILE A 16 4.53 -1.88 -2.94
C ILE A 16 3.90 -3.23 -2.62
N ILE A 17 4.02 -3.69 -1.36
CA ILE A 17 3.44 -4.96 -0.90
C ILE A 17 1.92 -4.97 -1.10
N ALA A 18 1.23 -3.89 -0.72
CA ALA A 18 -0.20 -3.75 -0.94
C ALA A 18 -0.53 -3.83 -2.44
N GLY A 19 0.27 -3.18 -3.30
CA GLY A 19 0.10 -3.18 -4.74
C GLY A 19 0.14 -4.60 -5.30
N VAL A 20 1.16 -5.37 -4.91
CA VAL A 20 1.32 -6.79 -5.30
C VAL A 20 0.11 -7.61 -4.85
N ILE A 21 -0.29 -7.50 -3.58
CA ILE A 21 -1.42 -8.26 -3.02
C ILE A 21 -2.70 -7.93 -3.80
N THR A 22 -3.01 -6.65 -4.00
CA THR A 22 -4.22 -6.25 -4.72
C THR A 22 -4.18 -6.62 -6.20
N ALA A 23 -3.01 -6.62 -6.84
CA ALA A 23 -2.86 -7.05 -8.24
C ALA A 23 -3.15 -8.55 -8.39
N ILE A 24 -2.62 -9.38 -7.49
CA ILE A 24 -2.90 -10.82 -7.46
C ILE A 24 -4.38 -11.07 -7.18
N ILE A 25 -4.99 -10.36 -6.23
CA ILE A 25 -6.41 -10.53 -5.94
C ILE A 25 -7.25 -10.14 -7.17
N ALA A 26 -6.91 -9.03 -7.82
CA ALA A 26 -7.62 -8.54 -9.00
C ALA A 26 -7.55 -9.50 -10.20
N THR A 27 -6.60 -10.44 -10.27
CA THR A 27 -6.55 -11.42 -11.36
C THR A 27 -7.65 -12.49 -11.26
N PHE A 28 -8.27 -12.64 -10.08
CA PHE A 28 -9.42 -13.53 -9.88
C PHE A 28 -10.76 -12.85 -10.18
N PHE A 29 -10.75 -11.58 -10.55
CA PHE A 29 -11.93 -10.77 -10.86
C PHE A 29 -11.72 -10.01 -12.17
N ASP A 30 -12.79 -9.40 -12.70
CA ASP A 30 -12.64 -8.50 -13.85
C ASP A 30 -12.07 -7.14 -13.37
N PRO A 31 -10.84 -6.77 -13.77
CA PRO A 31 -10.18 -5.54 -13.35
C PRO A 31 -10.85 -4.26 -13.86
N THR A 32 -11.62 -4.37 -14.95
CA THR A 32 -12.20 -3.21 -15.64
C THR A 32 -13.48 -2.76 -14.96
N THR A 33 -13.99 -3.57 -14.03
CA THR A 33 -15.16 -3.23 -13.23
C THR A 33 -14.80 -2.28 -12.11
N LEU A 34 -15.69 -1.31 -11.89
CA LEU A 34 -15.59 -0.38 -10.76
C LEU A 34 -15.53 -1.14 -9.41
N THR A 35 -16.21 -2.29 -9.32
CA THR A 35 -16.23 -3.13 -8.12
C THR A 35 -14.82 -3.65 -7.75
N THR A 36 -14.06 -4.16 -8.72
CA THR A 36 -12.70 -4.67 -8.46
C THR A 36 -11.74 -3.54 -8.05
N LEU A 37 -11.89 -2.37 -8.65
CA LEU A 37 -11.12 -1.19 -8.24
C LEU A 37 -11.45 -0.77 -6.79
N ILE A 38 -12.73 -0.69 -6.44
CA ILE A 38 -13.19 -0.36 -5.08
C ILE A 38 -12.70 -1.41 -4.07
N ASN A 39 -12.76 -2.69 -4.40
CA ASN A 39 -12.23 -3.76 -3.55
C ASN A 39 -10.73 -3.61 -3.33
N SER A 40 -9.97 -3.30 -4.38
CA SER A 40 -8.52 -3.08 -4.30
C SER A 40 -8.17 -1.88 -3.41
N ILE A 41 -8.91 -0.76 -3.56
CA ILE A 41 -8.77 0.42 -2.68
C ILE A 41 -9.08 0.06 -1.23
N THR A 42 -10.14 -0.73 -1.00
CA THR A 42 -10.57 -1.16 0.34
C THR A 42 -9.49 -2.00 1.03
N ILE A 43 -8.89 -2.95 0.31
CA ILE A 43 -7.79 -3.77 0.80
C ILE A 43 -6.55 -2.90 1.06
N ALA A 44 -6.22 -1.98 0.15
CA ALA A 44 -5.10 -1.05 0.35
C ALA A 44 -5.30 -0.16 1.59
N LEU A 45 -6.52 0.32 1.85
CA LEU A 45 -6.87 1.04 3.07
C LEU A 45 -6.73 0.16 4.31
N LEU A 46 -7.23 -1.08 4.26
CA LEU A 46 -7.11 -2.03 5.36
C LEU A 46 -5.64 -2.26 5.73
N VAL A 47 -4.79 -2.55 4.74
CA VAL A 47 -3.33 -2.73 4.92
C VAL A 47 -2.70 -1.46 5.50
N TYR A 48 -3.15 -0.27 5.08
CA TYR A 48 -2.68 0.98 5.65
C TYR A 48 -2.98 1.12 7.14
N PHE A 49 -4.22 0.81 7.55
CA PHE A 49 -4.60 0.88 8.96
C PHE A 49 -3.93 -0.20 9.80
N VAL A 50 -3.84 -1.44 9.30
CA VAL A 50 -3.10 -2.52 9.98
C VAL A 50 -1.64 -2.13 10.17
N SER A 51 -1.00 -1.57 9.14
CA SER A 51 0.39 -1.13 9.27
C SER A 51 0.60 -0.03 10.30
N TYR A 52 -0.38 0.86 10.52
CA TYR A 52 -0.29 1.83 11.61
C TYR A 52 -0.16 1.15 12.98
N TYR A 53 -0.93 0.10 13.25
CA TYR A 53 -0.83 -0.63 14.52
C TYR A 53 0.52 -1.33 14.69
N ILE A 54 1.13 -1.79 13.60
CA ILE A 54 2.47 -2.40 13.61
C ILE A 54 3.56 -1.33 13.82
N LEU A 55 3.44 -0.17 13.17
CA LEU A 55 4.43 0.90 13.22
C LEU A 55 4.35 1.76 14.49
N LYS A 56 3.17 1.88 15.08
CA LYS A 56 2.93 2.67 16.31
C LYS A 56 3.94 2.33 17.42
N PRO A 57 4.14 1.06 17.85
CA PRO A 57 5.11 0.75 18.90
C PRO A 57 6.55 1.02 18.50
N MET A 58 6.89 0.95 17.21
CA MET A 58 8.27 1.16 16.72
C MET A 58 8.69 2.65 16.72
N PHE A 59 7.72 3.55 16.55
CA PHE A 59 7.95 4.99 16.36
C PHE A 59 7.36 5.89 17.45
N LYS A 60 6.55 5.35 18.39
CA LYS A 60 5.90 6.14 19.46
C LYS A 60 6.87 6.99 20.29
N ASP A 61 8.06 6.47 20.60
CA ASP A 61 9.05 7.15 21.44
C ASP A 61 10.02 8.00 20.61
N LYS A 62 9.88 8.00 19.28
CA LYS A 62 10.78 8.64 18.32
C LYS A 62 10.13 9.79 17.53
N ILE A 63 8.81 9.94 17.65
CA ILE A 63 8.01 10.94 16.94
C ILE A 63 7.04 11.59 17.94
N GLU A 64 7.09 12.92 18.04
CA GLU A 64 6.38 13.71 19.06
C GLU A 64 4.88 13.40 19.22
N LYS A 65 4.19 13.10 18.11
CA LYS A 65 2.74 12.92 18.08
C LYS A 65 2.38 11.63 17.36
N GLN A 66 1.50 10.83 17.96
CA GLN A 66 0.99 9.60 17.33
C GLN A 66 0.26 9.89 16.01
N SER A 67 -0.42 11.03 15.90
CA SER A 67 -1.05 11.46 14.65
C SER A 67 -0.06 11.62 13.49
N LYS A 68 1.19 12.03 13.76
CA LYS A 68 2.24 12.09 12.74
C LYS A 68 2.63 10.70 12.23
N ILE A 69 2.54 9.65 13.03
CA ILE A 69 2.82 8.26 12.60
C ILE A 69 1.76 7.79 11.59
N LEU A 70 0.51 8.22 11.79
CA LEU A 70 -0.60 7.90 10.89
C LEU A 70 -0.63 8.76 9.62
N SER A 71 -0.31 10.05 9.70
CA SER A 71 -0.45 10.95 8.54
C SER A 71 0.81 11.03 7.67
N THR A 72 1.99 10.81 8.24
CA THR A 72 3.25 10.89 7.48
C THR A 72 3.34 9.75 6.48
N GLY A 73 3.56 10.09 5.21
CA GLY A 73 3.76 9.12 4.15
C GLY A 73 2.47 8.43 3.68
N ILE A 74 1.29 8.98 4.00
CA ILE A 74 0.02 8.47 3.48
C ILE A 74 -0.04 8.57 1.95
N GLY A 75 0.33 9.73 1.40
CA GLY A 75 0.32 9.96 -0.05
C GLY A 75 1.26 9.00 -0.78
N ILE A 76 2.51 8.89 -0.32
CA ILE A 76 3.49 8.00 -0.98
C ILE A 76 3.08 6.53 -0.90
N TYR A 77 2.43 6.10 0.18
CA TYR A 77 1.87 4.76 0.28
C TYR A 77 0.86 4.51 -0.85
N PHE A 78 -0.10 5.42 -1.06
CA PHE A 78 -1.12 5.25 -2.10
C PHE A 78 -0.54 5.39 -3.52
N PHE A 79 0.41 6.29 -3.75
CA PHE A 79 1.07 6.39 -5.06
C PHE A 79 1.90 5.15 -5.38
N ALA A 80 2.66 4.63 -4.40
CA ALA A 80 3.39 3.38 -4.57
C ALA A 80 2.44 2.20 -4.80
N TRP A 81 1.38 2.09 -3.99
CA TRP A 81 0.34 1.07 -4.18
C TRP A 81 -0.24 1.12 -5.58
N LEU A 82 -0.68 2.28 -6.06
CA LEU A 82 -1.32 2.42 -7.37
C LEU A 82 -0.35 2.08 -8.51
N ALA A 83 0.88 2.60 -8.45
CA ALA A 83 1.89 2.34 -9.47
C ALA A 83 2.23 0.84 -9.56
N PHE A 84 2.45 0.19 -8.43
CA PHE A 84 2.80 -1.23 -8.40
C PHE A 84 1.58 -2.15 -8.62
N PHE A 85 0.38 -1.73 -8.25
CA PHE A 85 -0.86 -2.42 -8.61
C PHE A 85 -0.98 -2.52 -10.13
N VAL A 86 -0.90 -1.39 -10.84
CA VAL A 86 -1.00 -1.37 -12.32
C VAL A 86 0.15 -2.18 -12.93
N LEU A 87 1.39 -1.96 -12.49
CA LEU A 87 2.56 -2.67 -13.01
C LEU A 87 2.42 -4.19 -12.89
N PHE A 88 2.18 -4.70 -11.68
CA PHE A 88 2.10 -6.14 -11.46
C PHE A 88 0.85 -6.74 -12.08
N TYR A 89 -0.27 -6.03 -12.06
CA TYR A 89 -1.48 -6.48 -12.75
C TYR A 89 -1.23 -6.67 -14.24
N THR A 90 -0.64 -5.68 -14.91
CA THR A 90 -0.29 -5.75 -16.33
C THR A 90 0.71 -6.87 -16.61
N ILE A 91 1.74 -7.05 -15.78
CA ILE A 91 2.70 -8.14 -15.94
C ILE A 91 2.00 -9.50 -15.83
N ILE A 92 1.17 -9.71 -14.81
CA ILE A 92 0.46 -10.99 -14.62
C ILE A 92 -0.42 -11.27 -15.84
N GLN A 93 -1.21 -10.29 -16.28
CA GLN A 93 -2.07 -10.42 -17.45
C GLN A 93 -1.29 -10.75 -18.73
N ALA A 94 -0.18 -10.03 -18.97
CA ALA A 94 0.67 -10.27 -20.13
C ALA A 94 1.28 -11.67 -20.14
N VAL A 95 1.64 -12.21 -18.97
CA VAL A 95 2.19 -13.56 -18.84
C VAL A 95 1.10 -14.63 -18.97
N THR A 96 -0.11 -14.40 -18.45
CA THR A 96 -1.20 -15.39 -18.51
C THR A 96 -1.91 -15.46 -19.86
N MET A 97 -1.85 -14.40 -20.66
CA MET A 97 -2.44 -14.35 -22.01
C MET A 97 -1.45 -14.70 -23.13
N ALA A 98 -0.16 -14.90 -22.81
CA ALA A 98 0.88 -15.36 -23.73
C ALA A 98 0.94 -16.89 -23.79
#